data_AF-A0A6B8JB33-F1
#
_entry.id   AF-A0A6B8JB33-F1
#
_cell.length_a   1.000
_cell.length_b   1.000
_cell.length_c   1.000
_cell.angle_alpha   90.00
_cell.angle_beta   90.00
_cell.angle_gamma   90.00
#
_symmetry.space_group_name_H-M   'P 1'
#
loop_
_entity.id
_entity.type
_entity.pdbx_description
1 polymer ?
#
loop_
_entity_poly.entity_id
_entity_poly.type
_entity_poly.pdbx_seq_one_letter_code
_entity_poly.pdbx_strand_id
1 'polypeptide(L)'
;MFESMRETRRHLGSAALLAVQAALASLACAFALQSVLDSFARLNTRSIRDAVSIGVVRVSDVEEGADAAVLRADLSAIRLPGVQDTAVSDAVPFGGRAHRYGVCTSESAMAYSMNAGTTDVAGCDRIPVATASSGLLAMLGAGIVLGRDATEDDMAEGAPVVLISEALAARLFGTESAVGRHLYFGPGSSRVIVGVFASVAGPAPGGNERDSQWALLPGLPMGASRYYLAKWKSEVDRSSLDRTVDALQRPYRIVNSTGVETLAGYRDAYVKADRFATTVLAVMTAIVLGVLMAGVSGVVGAWLDRRRHSIGVRRTLGARGSVIFAEIMFEVSLFTTLGALLGALSLQWIGPPQGHVTGSPWFSISSAVVLVMAACLTALVPRARRIAKEPPLTLLKPL
;
A
#
# COMPACT_ATOMS: atom_id res chain seq x y z
N MET A 1 -4.85 31.41 -49.30
CA MET A 1 -3.78 31.15 -48.30
C MET A 1 -4.24 31.39 -46.86
N PHE A 2 -4.86 32.53 -46.53
CA PHE A 2 -5.35 32.82 -45.17
C PHE A 2 -6.49 31.90 -44.65
N GLU A 3 -7.37 31.40 -45.53
CA GLU A 3 -8.42 30.44 -45.15
C GLU A 3 -7.86 29.04 -44.82
N SER A 4 -6.91 28.56 -45.63
CA SER A 4 -6.20 27.29 -45.39
C SER A 4 -5.40 27.30 -44.08
N MET A 5 -4.80 28.44 -43.70
CA MET A 5 -4.14 28.60 -42.40
C MET A 5 -5.13 28.66 -41.21
N ARG A 6 -6.35 29.16 -41.43
CA ARG A 6 -7.41 29.16 -40.40
C ARG A 6 -8.01 27.78 -40.20
N GLU A 7 -8.18 26.99 -41.26
CA GLU A 7 -8.62 25.60 -41.16
C GLU A 7 -7.60 24.72 -40.46
N THR A 8 -6.31 24.85 -40.80
CA THR A 8 -5.24 24.10 -40.13
C THR A 8 -5.08 24.50 -38.65
N ARG A 9 -5.12 25.79 -38.29
CA ARG A 9 -5.09 26.22 -36.88
C ARG A 9 -6.28 25.71 -36.06
N ARG A 10 -7.49 25.68 -36.64
CA ARG A 10 -8.70 25.18 -35.95
C ARG A 10 -8.68 23.65 -35.80
N HIS A 11 -8.08 22.96 -36.77
CA HIS A 11 -7.80 21.53 -36.68
C HIS A 11 -6.82 21.22 -35.54
N LEU A 12 -5.73 21.99 -35.44
CA LEU A 12 -4.79 21.87 -34.32
C LEU A 12 -5.46 22.14 -32.97
N GLY A 13 -6.39 23.10 -32.88
CA GLY A 13 -7.06 23.42 -31.61
C GLY A 13 -7.91 22.28 -31.06
N SER A 14 -8.68 21.59 -31.92
CA SER A 14 -9.51 20.45 -31.51
C SER A 14 -8.68 19.20 -31.22
N ALA A 15 -7.64 18.94 -32.02
CA ALA A 15 -6.67 17.88 -31.78
C ALA A 15 -5.88 18.09 -30.47
N ALA A 16 -5.44 19.32 -30.19
CA ALA A 16 -4.76 19.66 -28.95
C ALA A 16 -5.67 19.49 -27.73
N LEU A 17 -6.96 19.86 -27.84
CA LEU A 17 -7.93 19.67 -26.78
C LEU A 17 -8.14 18.18 -26.45
N LEU A 18 -8.26 17.33 -27.48
CA LEU A 18 -8.36 15.88 -27.32
C LEU A 18 -7.09 15.30 -26.68
N ALA A 19 -5.92 15.75 -27.11
CA ALA A 19 -4.65 15.29 -26.55
C ALA A 19 -4.49 15.69 -25.08
N VAL A 20 -4.85 16.92 -24.71
CA VAL A 20 -4.82 17.40 -23.32
C VAL A 20 -5.82 16.65 -22.45
N GLN A 21 -7.04 16.41 -22.95
CA GLN A 21 -8.04 15.61 -22.26
C GLN A 21 -7.54 14.17 -22.04
N ALA A 22 -7.02 13.51 -23.07
CA ALA A 22 -6.45 12.18 -22.97
C ALA A 22 -5.24 12.13 -22.01
N ALA A 23 -4.43 13.17 -21.96
CA ALA A 23 -3.32 13.28 -21.01
C ALA A 23 -3.80 13.34 -19.56
N LEU A 24 -4.74 14.23 -19.25
CA LEU A 24 -5.34 14.34 -17.90
C LEU A 24 -6.05 13.05 -17.48
N ALA A 25 -6.73 12.39 -18.42
CA ALA A 25 -7.37 11.09 -18.23
C ALA A 25 -6.37 10.02 -17.81
N SER A 26 -5.29 9.91 -18.58
CA SER A 26 -4.27 8.89 -18.41
C SER A 26 -3.54 9.10 -17.10
N LEU A 27 -3.24 10.36 -16.75
CA LEU A 27 -2.67 10.72 -15.45
C LEU A 27 -3.58 10.24 -14.30
N ALA A 28 -4.88 10.56 -14.34
CA ALA A 28 -5.82 10.16 -13.31
C ALA A 28 -5.99 8.63 -13.21
N CYS A 29 -6.01 7.93 -14.35
CA CYS A 29 -6.10 6.47 -14.38
C CYS A 29 -4.84 5.80 -13.85
N ALA A 30 -3.67 6.28 -14.24
CA ALA A 30 -2.39 5.75 -13.79
C ALA A 30 -2.25 5.91 -12.26
N PHE A 31 -2.57 7.10 -11.74
CA PHE A 31 -2.57 7.37 -10.30
C PHE A 31 -3.55 6.46 -9.55
N ALA A 32 -4.78 6.32 -10.05
CA ALA A 32 -5.79 5.48 -9.42
C ALA A 32 -5.40 4.00 -9.42
N LEU A 33 -4.89 3.49 -10.55
CA LEU A 33 -4.44 2.11 -10.64
C LEU A 33 -3.27 1.86 -9.69
N GLN A 34 -2.31 2.78 -9.60
CA GLN A 34 -1.21 2.66 -8.67
C GLN A 34 -1.70 2.63 -7.22
N SER A 35 -2.66 3.49 -6.86
CA SER A 35 -3.28 3.45 -5.53
C SER A 35 -4.04 2.16 -5.25
N VAL A 36 -4.74 1.60 -6.25
CA VAL A 36 -5.43 0.30 -6.14
C VAL A 36 -4.42 -0.83 -5.97
N LEU A 37 -3.36 -0.87 -6.77
CA LEU A 37 -2.29 -1.87 -6.67
C LEU A 37 -1.60 -1.80 -5.30
N ASP A 38 -1.29 -0.59 -4.83
CA ASP A 38 -0.73 -0.38 -3.50
C ASP A 38 -1.68 -0.92 -2.42
N SER A 39 -2.97 -0.58 -2.51
CA SER A 39 -4.01 -1.07 -1.57
C SER A 39 -4.11 -2.60 -1.58
N PHE A 40 -4.07 -3.22 -2.76
CA PHE A 40 -4.02 -4.68 -2.90
C PHE A 40 -2.75 -5.29 -2.30
N ALA A 41 -1.59 -4.66 -2.48
CA ALA A 41 -0.35 -5.10 -1.85
C ALA A 41 -0.45 -5.05 -0.32
N ARG A 42 -1.09 -4.01 0.25
CA ARG A 42 -1.33 -3.92 1.71
C ARG A 42 -2.32 -4.97 2.20
N LEU A 43 -3.37 -5.23 1.41
CA LEU A 43 -4.37 -6.27 1.67
C LEU A 43 -3.76 -7.68 1.64
N ASN A 44 -2.71 -7.88 0.85
CA ASN A 44 -2.02 -9.16 0.69
C ASN A 44 -0.74 -9.27 1.54
N THR A 45 -0.55 -8.36 2.51
CA THR A 45 0.49 -8.52 3.53
C THR A 45 0.34 -9.91 4.15
N ARG A 46 1.44 -10.67 4.21
CA ARG A 46 1.46 -12.10 4.59
C ARG A 46 0.56 -12.34 5.79
N SER A 47 -0.62 -12.90 5.54
CA SER A 47 -1.65 -13.06 6.56
C SER A 47 -1.16 -14.07 7.58
N ILE A 48 -1.21 -13.67 8.85
CA ILE A 48 -1.02 -14.60 9.98
C ILE A 48 -2.22 -15.56 9.94
N ARG A 49 -1.97 -16.84 9.64
CA ARG A 49 -3.03 -17.85 9.40
C ARG A 49 -4.00 -17.99 10.58
N ASP A 50 -3.48 -17.83 11.79
CA ASP A 50 -4.22 -18.05 13.03
C ASP A 50 -4.70 -16.74 13.69
N ALA A 51 -4.70 -15.61 12.97
CA ALA A 51 -4.99 -14.29 13.54
C ALA A 51 -6.38 -14.18 14.22
N VAL A 52 -7.35 -15.00 13.79
CA VAL A 52 -8.70 -15.05 14.34
C VAL A 52 -8.74 -15.77 15.71
N SER A 53 -7.78 -16.65 15.96
CA SER A 53 -7.62 -17.38 17.22
C SER A 53 -6.78 -16.64 18.27
N ILE A 54 -6.21 -15.48 17.90
CA ILE A 54 -5.35 -14.67 18.78
C ILE A 54 -6.16 -13.48 19.27
N GLY A 55 -6.48 -13.47 20.56
CA GLY A 55 -7.07 -12.32 21.23
C GLY A 55 -5.99 -11.36 21.70
N VAL A 56 -6.23 -10.07 21.53
CA VAL A 56 -5.33 -8.98 21.91
C VAL A 56 -6.06 -8.06 22.89
N VAL A 57 -5.43 -7.79 24.03
CA VAL A 57 -5.91 -6.85 25.04
C VAL A 57 -4.84 -5.79 25.28
N ARG A 58 -5.14 -4.55 24.89
CA ARG A 58 -4.28 -3.40 25.14
C ARG A 58 -4.57 -2.81 26.51
N VAL A 59 -3.51 -2.69 27.29
CA VAL A 59 -3.53 -2.16 28.63
C VAL A 59 -2.61 -0.93 28.71
N SER A 60 -3.08 0.10 29.41
CA SER A 60 -2.29 1.26 29.81
C SER A 60 -2.41 1.46 31.31
N ASP A 61 -1.29 1.37 32.03
CA ASP A 61 -1.28 1.68 33.47
C ASP A 61 -1.01 3.19 33.68
N VAL A 62 -1.69 3.80 34.66
CA VAL A 62 -1.61 5.25 34.94
C VAL A 62 -0.36 5.61 35.75
N GLU A 63 0.10 4.70 36.60
CA GLU A 63 1.40 4.81 37.28
C GLU A 63 2.52 4.24 36.40
N GLU A 64 3.70 4.85 36.51
CA GLU A 64 4.83 4.59 35.61
C GLU A 64 5.46 3.22 35.90
N GLY A 65 5.43 2.34 34.90
CA GLY A 65 6.17 1.06 34.92
C GLY A 65 5.48 -0.06 35.71
N ALA A 66 5.14 -1.17 35.05
CA ALA A 66 4.74 -2.37 35.78
C ALA A 66 5.97 -3.27 35.95
N ASP A 67 6.24 -3.70 37.17
CA ASP A 67 7.35 -4.60 37.47
C ASP A 67 7.26 -5.91 36.69
N ALA A 68 8.41 -6.54 36.44
CA ALA A 68 8.49 -7.86 35.82
C ALA A 68 7.65 -8.92 36.57
N ALA A 69 7.49 -8.79 37.89
CA ALA A 69 6.62 -9.65 38.68
C ALA A 69 5.13 -9.49 38.32
N VAL A 70 4.69 -8.25 38.08
CA VAL A 70 3.31 -7.93 37.68
C VAL A 70 3.01 -8.53 36.30
N LEU A 71 3.90 -8.36 35.34
CA LEU A 71 3.70 -8.92 33.99
C LEU A 71 3.69 -10.46 34.00
N ARG A 72 4.56 -11.10 34.79
CA ARG A 72 4.53 -12.57 34.94
C ARG A 72 3.23 -13.05 35.58
N ALA A 73 2.74 -12.34 36.60
CA ALA A 73 1.45 -12.65 37.21
C ALA A 73 0.30 -12.48 36.20
N ASP A 74 0.29 -11.40 35.42
CA ASP A 74 -0.71 -11.17 34.38
C ASP A 74 -0.68 -12.26 33.30
N LEU A 75 0.50 -12.64 32.80
CA LEU A 75 0.67 -13.74 31.84
C LEU A 75 0.13 -15.07 32.37
N SER A 76 0.26 -15.32 33.68
CA SER A 76 -0.31 -16.51 34.32
C SER A 76 -1.82 -16.42 34.49
N ALA A 77 -2.36 -15.23 34.78
CA ALA A 77 -3.79 -15.00 34.97
C ALA A 77 -4.58 -15.18 33.66
N ILE A 78 -4.00 -14.80 32.53
CA ILE A 78 -4.63 -14.95 31.21
C ILE A 78 -4.53 -16.36 30.61
N ARG A 79 -3.89 -17.33 31.29
CA ARG A 79 -3.93 -18.76 30.93
C ARG A 79 -5.27 -19.40 31.29
N LEU A 80 -6.34 -18.86 30.72
CA LEU A 80 -7.71 -19.31 30.92
C LEU A 80 -7.95 -20.68 30.24
N PRO A 81 -8.99 -21.43 30.65
CA PRO A 81 -9.36 -22.68 29.99
C PRO A 81 -9.62 -22.46 28.49
N GLY A 82 -8.87 -23.17 27.64
CA GLY A 82 -8.95 -23.06 26.17
C GLY A 82 -7.85 -22.21 25.53
N VAL A 83 -7.06 -21.49 26.32
CA VAL A 83 -5.85 -20.78 25.87
C VAL A 83 -4.70 -21.78 25.73
N GLN A 84 -4.04 -21.80 24.57
CA GLN A 84 -2.87 -22.62 24.29
C GLN A 84 -1.57 -21.91 24.71
N ASP A 85 -1.47 -20.61 24.42
CA ASP A 85 -0.25 -19.84 24.62
C ASP A 85 -0.57 -18.38 24.96
N THR A 86 0.32 -17.74 25.71
CA THR A 86 0.17 -16.36 26.18
C THR A 86 1.47 -15.59 26.01
N ALA A 87 1.37 -14.37 25.50
CA ALA A 87 2.51 -13.49 25.30
C ALA A 87 2.16 -12.05 25.66
N VAL A 88 3.18 -11.26 25.96
CA VAL A 88 3.03 -9.81 26.17
C VAL A 88 4.05 -9.09 25.31
N SER A 89 3.64 -8.00 24.68
CA SER A 89 4.46 -7.22 23.76
C SER A 89 4.15 -5.73 23.86
N ASP A 90 5.14 -4.87 23.62
CA ASP A 90 4.91 -3.41 23.50
C ASP A 90 4.26 -3.02 22.17
N ALA A 91 4.30 -3.91 21.18
CA ALA A 91 3.73 -3.71 19.86
C ALA A 91 3.20 -5.02 19.28
N VAL A 92 2.16 -4.92 18.44
CA VAL A 92 1.57 -6.07 17.75
C VAL A 92 1.44 -5.77 16.25
N PRO A 93 1.43 -6.79 15.38
CA PRO A 93 1.11 -6.59 13.98
C PRO A 93 -0.22 -5.86 13.83
N PHE A 94 -0.27 -4.89 12.91
CA PHE A 94 -1.46 -4.07 12.61
C PHE A 94 -1.98 -3.17 13.75
N GLY A 95 -1.37 -3.19 14.94
CA GLY A 95 -1.83 -2.43 16.11
C GLY A 95 -0.79 -1.46 16.67
N GLY A 96 -1.27 -0.35 17.22
CA GLY A 96 -0.42 0.62 17.93
C GLY A 96 0.53 1.42 17.05
N ARG A 97 1.44 2.16 17.68
CA ARG A 97 2.59 2.78 17.03
C ARG A 97 3.78 1.87 17.20
N ALA A 98 4.48 1.55 16.10
CA ALA A 98 5.75 0.86 16.16
C ALA A 98 6.85 1.82 16.63
N HIS A 99 7.60 1.43 17.66
CA HIS A 99 8.84 2.12 18.01
C HIS A 99 9.85 1.84 16.90
N ARG A 100 10.29 2.88 16.20
CA ARG A 100 11.27 2.76 15.12
C ARG A 100 12.61 3.27 15.60
N TYR A 101 13.62 2.41 15.57
CA TYR A 101 14.97 2.73 15.99
C TYR A 101 15.87 2.85 14.76
N GLY A 102 16.76 3.83 14.80
CA GLY A 102 17.91 3.85 13.90
C GLY A 102 18.86 2.75 14.36
N VAL A 103 19.12 1.78 13.49
CA VAL A 103 20.05 0.70 13.76
C VAL A 103 21.17 0.71 12.74
N CYS A 104 22.36 0.31 13.16
CA CYS A 104 23.51 0.19 12.26
C CYS A 104 24.24 -1.15 12.46
N THR A 105 24.93 -1.62 11.42
CA THR A 105 25.69 -2.88 11.43
C THR A 105 27.12 -2.73 11.96
N SER A 106 27.59 -1.51 12.19
CA SER A 106 28.91 -1.22 12.78
C SER A 106 28.88 -0.01 13.69
N GLU A 107 29.80 0.04 14.66
CA GLU A 107 29.94 1.14 15.61
C GLU A 107 30.34 2.46 14.92
N SER A 108 31.23 2.40 13.93
CA SER A 108 31.64 3.58 13.16
C SER A 108 30.48 4.17 12.34
N ALA A 109 29.65 3.32 11.74
CA ALA A 109 28.44 3.76 11.04
C ALA A 109 27.44 4.41 12.01
N MET A 110 27.25 3.84 13.20
CA MET A 110 26.39 4.41 14.25
C MET A 110 26.90 5.79 14.73
N ALA A 111 28.21 5.91 14.97
CA ALA A 111 28.82 7.18 15.36
C ALA A 111 28.62 8.24 14.27
N TYR A 112 28.79 7.87 13.00
CA TYR A 112 28.55 8.77 11.87
C TYR A 112 27.07 9.16 11.74
N SER A 113 26.13 8.20 11.84
CA SER A 113 24.69 8.48 11.74
C SER A 113 24.20 9.40 12.85
N MET A 114 24.73 9.24 14.07
CA MET A 114 24.40 10.10 15.21
C MET A 114 24.93 11.52 15.00
N ASN A 115 26.17 11.67 14.53
CA ASN A 115 26.76 12.98 14.24
C ASN A 115 26.04 13.71 13.09
N ALA A 116 25.61 12.96 12.07
CA ALA A 116 24.91 13.52 10.91
C ALA A 116 23.40 13.71 11.14
N GLY A 117 22.84 13.17 12.23
CA GLY A 117 21.41 13.22 12.52
C GLY A 117 20.54 12.48 11.49
N THR A 118 21.10 11.52 10.75
CA THR A 118 20.42 10.79 9.69
C THR A 118 20.76 9.31 9.71
N THR A 119 19.80 8.47 9.31
CA THR A 119 19.99 7.04 9.09
C THR A 119 20.27 6.70 7.63
N ASP A 120 20.34 7.69 6.74
CA ASP A 120 20.75 7.53 5.34
C ASP A 120 22.27 7.36 5.22
N VAL A 121 22.79 6.38 5.96
CA VAL A 121 24.19 6.02 6.05
C VAL A 121 24.31 4.55 5.67
N ALA A 122 25.34 4.21 4.90
CA ALA A 122 25.57 2.83 4.50
C ALA A 122 25.68 1.92 5.75
N GLY A 123 24.89 0.86 5.78
CA GLY A 123 24.82 -0.07 6.92
C GLY A 123 23.92 0.39 8.07
N CYS A 124 23.20 1.51 7.93
CA CYS A 124 22.17 1.95 8.87
C CYS A 124 20.77 1.91 8.24
N ASP A 125 19.74 1.73 9.08
CA ASP A 125 18.33 1.77 8.66
C ASP A 125 17.42 2.16 9.84
N ARG A 126 16.19 2.58 9.53
CA ARG A 126 15.14 2.76 10.55
C ARG A 126 14.19 1.60 10.53
N ILE A 127 14.25 0.77 11.57
CA ILE A 127 13.46 -0.46 11.64
C ILE A 127 12.45 -0.40 12.79
N PRO A 128 11.25 -0.98 12.62
CA PRO A 128 10.38 -1.32 13.73
C PRO A 128 11.08 -2.30 14.67
N VAL A 129 10.98 -2.05 15.96
CA VAL A 129 11.46 -2.93 17.02
C VAL A 129 10.31 -3.16 17.98
N ALA A 130 10.11 -4.43 18.35
CA ALA A 130 9.17 -4.82 19.39
C ALA A 130 9.93 -5.49 20.53
N THR A 131 9.48 -5.25 21.75
CA THR A 131 9.92 -5.96 22.94
C THR A 131 8.82 -6.93 23.35
N ALA A 132 9.10 -8.23 23.40
CA ALA A 132 8.09 -9.21 23.75
C ALA A 132 8.60 -10.38 24.57
N SER A 133 7.66 -10.97 25.31
CA SER A 133 7.88 -12.22 26.01
C SER A 133 8.16 -13.37 25.03
N SER A 134 8.67 -14.48 25.56
CA SER A 134 8.81 -15.73 24.81
C SER A 134 7.43 -16.19 24.30
N GLY A 135 7.43 -16.96 23.22
CA GLY A 135 6.21 -17.48 22.60
C GLY A 135 5.55 -16.58 21.55
N LEU A 136 5.81 -15.26 21.54
CA LEU A 136 5.19 -14.36 20.55
C LEU A 136 5.45 -14.81 19.11
N LEU A 137 6.71 -15.12 18.77
CA LEU A 137 7.07 -15.53 17.40
C LEU A 137 6.37 -16.83 17.01
N ALA A 138 6.33 -17.83 17.90
CA ALA A 138 5.63 -19.08 17.68
C ALA A 138 4.11 -18.85 17.51
N MET A 139 3.52 -17.97 18.33
CA MET A 139 2.11 -17.57 18.25
C MET A 139 1.76 -16.96 16.88
N LEU A 140 2.64 -16.11 16.34
CA LEU A 140 2.51 -15.49 15.02
C LEU A 140 2.83 -16.44 13.85
N GLY A 141 3.29 -17.67 14.13
CA GLY A 141 3.74 -18.63 13.12
C GLY A 141 5.10 -18.28 12.50
N ALA A 142 5.88 -17.41 13.17
CA ALA A 142 7.19 -16.94 12.74
C ALA A 142 8.31 -17.75 13.39
N GLY A 143 8.43 -19.04 13.02
CA GLY A 143 9.48 -19.90 13.56
C GLY A 143 10.90 -19.40 13.27
N ILE A 144 11.87 -19.83 14.08
CA ILE A 144 13.29 -19.53 13.85
C ILE A 144 13.78 -20.31 12.62
N VAL A 145 14.37 -19.58 11.67
CA VAL A 145 14.94 -20.12 10.42
C VAL A 145 16.43 -20.43 10.61
N LEU A 146 17.16 -19.53 11.28
CA LEU A 146 18.60 -19.66 11.54
C LEU A 146 18.92 -19.22 12.97
N GLY A 147 19.89 -19.87 13.61
CA GLY A 147 20.31 -19.56 14.99
C GLY A 147 19.41 -20.24 16.03
N ARG A 148 19.12 -19.54 17.12
CA ARG A 148 18.28 -20.04 18.23
C ARG A 148 17.19 -19.04 18.62
N ASP A 149 16.16 -19.53 19.29
CA ASP A 149 15.17 -18.67 19.93
C ASP A 149 15.73 -18.05 21.22
N ALA A 150 15.01 -17.08 21.77
CA ALA A 150 15.32 -16.47 23.05
C ALA A 150 15.17 -17.49 24.20
N THR A 151 16.13 -17.45 25.13
CA THR A 151 16.13 -18.23 26.37
C THR A 151 15.66 -17.37 27.55
N GLU A 152 15.39 -17.95 28.72
CA GLU A 152 14.97 -17.16 29.90
C GLU A 152 16.02 -16.11 30.31
N ASP A 153 17.31 -16.43 30.19
CA ASP A 153 18.41 -15.50 30.51
C ASP A 153 18.41 -14.29 29.57
N ASP A 154 18.01 -14.49 28.31
CA ASP A 154 17.89 -13.43 27.31
C ASP A 154 16.72 -12.47 27.59
N MET A 155 15.79 -12.85 28.47
CA MET A 155 14.61 -12.03 28.83
C MET A 155 14.92 -11.01 29.93
N ALA A 156 16.13 -11.06 30.50
CA ALA A 156 16.57 -10.07 31.47
C ALA A 156 16.62 -8.67 30.83
N GLU A 157 16.22 -7.67 31.60
CA GLU A 157 16.26 -6.29 31.12
C GLU A 157 17.69 -5.90 30.73
N GLY A 158 17.85 -5.32 29.53
CA GLY A 158 19.15 -4.93 29.01
C GLY A 158 20.01 -6.06 28.44
N ALA A 159 19.51 -7.30 28.36
CA ALA A 159 20.23 -8.40 27.72
C ALA A 159 20.68 -8.00 26.31
N PRO A 160 21.98 -8.18 25.95
CA PRO A 160 22.54 -7.66 24.70
C PRO A 160 22.24 -8.58 23.52
N VAL A 161 20.98 -9.01 23.38
CA VAL A 161 20.53 -9.90 22.31
C VAL A 161 19.37 -9.31 21.51
N VAL A 162 19.25 -9.76 20.27
CA VAL A 162 18.16 -9.40 19.36
C VAL A 162 17.87 -10.56 18.41
N LEU A 163 16.60 -10.72 18.04
CA LEU A 163 16.20 -11.54 16.92
C LEU A 163 15.73 -10.63 15.79
N ILE A 164 16.01 -11.01 14.55
CA ILE A 164 15.60 -10.22 13.38
C ILE A 164 14.83 -11.08 12.40
N SER A 165 13.95 -10.45 11.62
CA SER A 165 13.28 -11.17 10.54
C SER A 165 14.25 -11.52 9.42
N GLU A 166 13.95 -12.59 8.68
CA GLU A 166 14.70 -12.98 7.49
C GLU A 166 14.77 -11.85 6.45
N ALA A 167 13.68 -11.12 6.21
CA ALA A 167 13.68 -9.97 5.31
C ALA A 167 14.60 -8.83 5.78
N LEU A 168 14.71 -8.61 7.10
CA LEU A 168 15.64 -7.63 7.65
C LEU A 168 17.08 -8.11 7.54
N ALA A 169 17.34 -9.38 7.85
CA ALA A 169 18.66 -9.99 7.71
C ALA A 169 19.18 -9.87 6.28
N ALA A 170 18.35 -10.22 5.29
CA ALA A 170 18.69 -10.12 3.88
C ALA A 170 18.99 -8.68 3.45
N ARG A 171 18.30 -7.69 4.04
CA ARG A 171 18.51 -6.29 3.72
C ARG A 171 19.79 -5.70 4.33
N LEU A 172 20.12 -6.08 5.55
CA LEU A 172 21.30 -5.55 6.26
C LEU A 172 22.60 -6.27 5.89
N PHE A 173 22.52 -7.58 5.63
CA PHE A 173 23.69 -8.46 5.46
C PHE A 173 23.72 -9.20 4.11
N GLY A 174 22.72 -8.99 3.24
CA GLY A 174 22.66 -9.67 1.94
C GLY A 174 22.49 -11.17 2.09
N THR A 175 23.40 -11.93 1.49
CA THR A 175 23.43 -13.40 1.56
C THR A 175 24.28 -13.93 2.73
N GLU A 176 24.93 -13.06 3.48
CA GLU A 176 25.78 -13.45 4.59
C GLU A 176 24.95 -13.82 5.83
N SER A 177 25.47 -14.74 6.65
CA SER A 177 24.82 -15.10 7.92
C SER A 177 24.81 -13.88 8.86
N ALA A 178 23.60 -13.50 9.27
CA ALA A 178 23.38 -12.43 10.24
C ALA A 178 23.59 -12.91 11.70
N VAL A 179 23.46 -14.20 11.98
CA VAL A 179 23.61 -14.75 13.34
C VAL A 179 25.04 -14.57 13.83
N GLY A 180 25.19 -14.10 15.07
CA GLY A 180 26.47 -13.78 15.71
C GLY A 180 26.99 -12.37 15.41
N ARG A 181 26.37 -11.61 14.49
CA ARG A 181 26.73 -10.21 14.23
C ARG A 181 26.09 -9.27 15.22
N HIS A 182 26.64 -8.07 15.31
CA HIS A 182 26.12 -7.01 16.16
C HIS A 182 25.20 -6.05 15.40
N LEU A 183 24.13 -5.65 16.05
CA LEU A 183 23.30 -4.51 15.70
C LEU A 183 23.45 -3.44 16.77
N TYR A 184 23.71 -2.22 16.33
CA TYR A 184 23.88 -1.06 17.20
C TYR A 184 22.59 -0.25 17.19
N PHE A 185 22.02 0.03 18.36
CA PHE A 185 20.81 0.84 18.55
C PHE A 185 21.12 2.25 19.07
N GLY A 186 22.38 2.49 19.42
CA GLY A 186 22.96 3.77 19.81
C GLY A 186 24.44 3.59 20.15
N PRO A 187 25.17 4.68 20.46
CA PRO A 187 26.54 4.60 20.97
C PRO A 187 26.61 3.71 22.22
N GLY A 188 27.47 2.70 22.22
CA GLY A 188 27.61 1.74 23.34
C GLY A 188 26.43 0.77 23.52
N SER A 189 25.37 0.84 22.72
CA SER A 189 24.21 -0.05 22.78
C SER A 189 24.25 -1.06 21.63
N SER A 190 25.09 -2.09 21.77
CA SER A 190 25.19 -3.18 20.81
C SER A 190 24.42 -4.42 21.29
N ARG A 191 23.77 -5.11 20.36
CA ARG A 191 23.07 -6.38 20.60
C ARG A 191 23.52 -7.42 19.59
N VAL A 192 23.77 -8.63 20.05
CA VAL A 192 24.13 -9.76 19.19
C VAL A 192 22.87 -10.39 18.61
N ILE A 193 22.88 -10.63 17.31
CA ILE A 193 21.82 -11.35 16.62
C ILE A 193 21.94 -12.83 16.96
N VAL A 194 21.03 -13.35 17.78
CA VAL A 194 21.05 -14.77 18.22
C VAL A 194 20.19 -15.67 17.34
N GLY A 195 19.21 -15.08 16.63
CA GLY A 195 18.28 -15.82 15.80
C GLY A 195 17.68 -14.96 14.69
N VAL A 196 17.35 -15.63 13.58
CA VAL A 196 16.62 -15.06 12.45
C VAL A 196 15.29 -15.80 12.34
N PHE A 197 14.17 -15.07 12.43
CA PHE A 197 12.83 -15.66 12.36
C PHE A 197 12.18 -15.46 10.98
N ALA A 198 11.23 -16.35 10.65
CA ALA A 198 10.54 -16.35 9.37
C ALA A 198 9.79 -15.02 9.15
N SER A 199 9.86 -14.50 7.92
CA SER A 199 9.28 -13.21 7.58
C SER A 199 7.76 -13.19 7.75
N VAL A 200 7.30 -12.45 8.77
CA VAL A 200 5.90 -12.17 9.12
C VAL A 200 5.68 -10.65 9.19
N ALA A 201 4.44 -10.19 9.02
CA ALA A 201 4.09 -8.78 9.19
C ALA A 201 4.48 -8.31 10.60
N GLY A 202 5.29 -7.25 10.66
CA GLY A 202 5.73 -6.62 11.90
C GLY A 202 4.76 -5.55 12.42
N PRO A 203 5.16 -4.81 13.45
CA PRO A 203 4.39 -3.69 13.99
C PRO A 203 4.13 -2.58 12.96
N ALA A 204 2.89 -2.09 12.89
CA ALA A 204 2.45 -1.00 11.99
C ALA A 204 2.96 -1.12 10.53
N PRO A 205 2.54 -2.17 9.79
CA PRO A 205 3.03 -2.46 8.44
C PRO A 205 2.55 -1.40 7.43
N GLY A 206 3.46 -0.78 6.67
CA GLY A 206 3.15 0.26 5.68
C GLY A 206 2.53 -0.23 4.37
N GLY A 207 2.37 -1.54 4.19
CA GLY A 207 1.85 -2.16 2.97
C GLY A 207 2.91 -2.34 1.88
N ASN A 208 4.17 -2.54 2.28
CA ASN A 208 5.28 -2.72 1.35
C ASN A 208 6.23 -3.84 1.83
N GLU A 209 7.28 -4.11 1.06
CA GLU A 209 8.25 -5.16 1.36
C GLU A 209 8.94 -5.00 2.73
N ARG A 210 8.96 -3.77 3.27
CA ARG A 210 9.52 -3.47 4.60
C ARG A 210 8.62 -3.89 5.75
N ASP A 211 7.38 -4.30 5.49
CA ASP A 211 6.45 -4.73 6.54
C ASP A 211 6.94 -5.94 7.30
N SER A 212 7.75 -6.76 6.64
CA SER A 212 8.39 -7.92 7.25
C SER A 212 9.79 -7.63 7.78
N GLN A 213 10.28 -6.39 7.70
CA GLN A 213 11.63 -5.99 8.14
C GLN A 213 11.56 -5.38 9.55
N TRP A 214 11.65 -6.23 10.57
CA TRP A 214 11.57 -5.79 11.96
C TRP A 214 12.45 -6.66 12.87
N ALA A 215 12.75 -6.12 14.05
CA ALA A 215 13.53 -6.79 15.08
C ALA A 215 12.69 -7.02 16.34
N LEU A 216 13.02 -8.10 17.05
CA LEU A 216 12.46 -8.45 18.34
C LEU A 216 13.55 -8.39 19.40
N LEU A 217 13.31 -7.62 20.45
CA LEU A 217 14.07 -7.65 21.69
C LEU A 217 13.37 -8.62 22.66
N PRO A 218 14.01 -9.72 23.05
CA PRO A 218 13.47 -10.59 24.09
C PRO A 218 13.39 -9.82 25.41
N GLY A 219 12.25 -9.87 26.08
CA GLY A 219 12.08 -9.25 27.38
C GLY A 219 10.63 -8.94 27.72
N LEU A 220 10.39 -8.43 28.93
CA LEU A 220 9.07 -7.98 29.34
C LEU A 220 8.94 -6.47 29.07
N PRO A 221 7.91 -6.02 28.34
CA PRO A 221 7.71 -4.61 28.04
C PRO A 221 7.21 -3.85 29.29
N MET A 222 8.15 -3.26 30.04
CA MET A 222 7.86 -2.55 31.30
C MET A 222 7.15 -1.19 31.10
N GLY A 223 7.14 -0.64 29.87
CA GLY A 223 6.51 0.65 29.57
C GLY A 223 5.00 0.69 29.86
N ALA A 224 4.45 1.90 30.04
CA ALA A 224 3.07 2.09 30.52
C ALA A 224 1.98 1.49 29.61
N SER A 225 2.19 1.42 28.29
CA SER A 225 1.26 0.82 27.32
C SER A 225 1.82 -0.48 26.77
N ARG A 226 1.03 -1.55 26.81
CA ARG A 226 1.41 -2.90 26.37
C ARG A 226 0.21 -3.69 25.84
N TYR A 227 0.51 -4.76 25.12
CA TYR A 227 -0.47 -5.67 24.55
C TYR A 227 -0.27 -7.04 25.17
N TYR A 228 -1.32 -7.59 25.74
CA TYR A 228 -1.39 -9.00 26.12
C TYR A 228 -2.05 -9.76 24.98
N LEU A 229 -1.41 -10.85 24.56
CA LEU A 229 -1.87 -11.74 23.53
C LEU A 229 -2.15 -13.10 24.15
N ALA A 230 -3.29 -13.68 23.79
CA ALA A 230 -3.61 -15.06 24.13
C ALA A 230 -4.09 -15.78 22.88
N LYS A 231 -3.56 -16.98 22.64
CA LYS A 231 -3.94 -17.83 21.50
C LYS A 231 -4.87 -18.93 21.98
N TRP A 232 -6.08 -18.99 21.44
CA TRP A 232 -7.06 -20.03 21.77
C TRP A 232 -6.98 -21.22 20.81
N LYS A 233 -7.51 -22.37 21.25
CA LYS A 233 -7.67 -23.56 20.40
C LYS A 233 -8.68 -23.36 19.25
N SER A 234 -9.61 -22.44 19.43
CA SER A 234 -10.68 -22.09 18.49
C SER A 234 -10.68 -20.59 18.23
N GLU A 235 -11.53 -20.16 17.30
CA GLU A 235 -11.84 -18.74 17.10
C GLU A 235 -12.26 -18.07 18.41
N VAL A 236 -11.75 -16.86 18.63
CA VAL A 236 -11.94 -16.10 19.86
C VAL A 236 -13.28 -15.37 19.80
N ASP A 237 -14.19 -15.73 20.71
CA ASP A 237 -15.45 -15.02 20.91
C ASP A 237 -15.28 -13.83 21.87
N ARG A 238 -16.18 -12.84 21.79
CA ARG A 238 -16.15 -11.62 22.61
C ARG A 238 -16.15 -11.95 24.11
N SER A 239 -16.91 -12.97 24.51
CA SER A 239 -16.98 -13.48 25.88
C SER A 239 -15.62 -13.97 26.42
N SER A 240 -14.74 -14.48 25.56
CA SER A 240 -13.41 -14.95 25.94
C SER A 240 -12.43 -13.78 26.11
N LEU A 241 -12.58 -12.74 25.28
CA LEU A 241 -11.86 -11.48 25.46
C LEU A 241 -12.27 -10.78 26.75
N ASP A 242 -13.57 -10.73 27.07
CA ASP A 242 -14.05 -10.12 28.30
C ASP A 242 -13.51 -10.83 29.55
N ARG A 243 -13.46 -12.17 29.55
CA ARG A 243 -12.78 -12.93 30.62
C ARG A 243 -11.29 -12.60 30.75
N THR A 244 -10.62 -12.33 29.62
CA THR A 244 -9.20 -11.94 29.62
C THR A 244 -9.02 -10.53 30.17
N VAL A 245 -9.93 -9.62 29.83
CA VAL A 245 -9.99 -8.27 30.39
C VAL A 245 -10.18 -8.35 31.90
N ASP A 246 -11.16 -9.12 32.37
CA ASP A 246 -11.45 -9.32 33.80
C ASP A 246 -10.23 -9.88 34.55
N ALA A 247 -9.53 -10.86 33.97
CA ALA A 247 -8.31 -11.42 34.54
C ALA A 247 -7.15 -10.41 34.63
N LEU A 248 -7.16 -9.40 33.75
CA LEU A 248 -6.16 -8.33 33.72
C LEU A 248 -6.58 -7.08 34.50
N GLN A 249 -7.81 -7.01 35.04
CA GLN A 249 -8.26 -5.85 35.79
C GLN A 249 -7.41 -5.66 37.07
N ARG A 250 -6.91 -4.44 37.24
CA ARG A 250 -6.16 -4.02 38.43
C ARG A 250 -6.51 -2.56 38.77
N PRO A 251 -6.31 -2.12 40.02
CA PRO A 251 -6.39 -0.71 40.36
C PRO A 251 -5.46 0.11 39.45
N TYR A 252 -5.91 1.29 39.02
CA TYR A 252 -5.15 2.24 38.18
C TYR A 252 -4.76 1.74 36.78
N ARG A 253 -5.35 0.62 36.35
CA ARG A 253 -5.19 0.07 35.01
C ARG A 253 -6.33 0.48 34.09
N ILE A 254 -6.00 1.05 32.94
CA ILE A 254 -6.96 1.39 31.90
C ILE A 254 -6.89 0.33 30.79
N VAL A 255 -7.97 -0.42 30.64
CA VAL A 255 -8.17 -1.29 29.48
C VAL A 255 -8.87 -0.48 28.39
N ASN A 256 -8.19 -0.30 27.26
CA ASN A 256 -8.76 0.47 26.16
C ASN A 256 -9.81 -0.38 25.44
N SER A 257 -11.06 0.07 25.38
CA SER A 257 -12.14 -0.64 24.69
C SER A 257 -11.88 -0.84 23.20
N THR A 258 -11.13 0.06 22.56
CA THR A 258 -10.67 -0.08 21.15
C THR A 258 -9.46 -1.00 21.01
N GLY A 259 -8.91 -1.48 22.12
CA GLY A 259 -7.77 -2.38 22.16
C GLY A 259 -8.10 -3.78 22.66
N VAL A 260 -9.38 -4.15 22.71
CA VAL A 260 -9.85 -5.50 23.06
C VAL A 260 -10.47 -6.11 21.81
N GLU A 261 -9.66 -6.81 21.03
CA GLU A 261 -10.05 -7.31 19.70
C GLU A 261 -9.22 -8.55 19.35
N THR A 262 -9.62 -9.31 18.34
CA THR A 262 -8.74 -10.33 17.75
C THR A 262 -7.66 -9.68 16.90
N LEU A 263 -6.54 -10.37 16.68
CA LEU A 263 -5.49 -9.90 15.78
C LEU A 263 -6.01 -9.75 14.34
N ALA A 264 -6.99 -10.56 13.94
CA ALA A 264 -7.72 -10.39 12.68
C ALA A 264 -8.53 -9.09 12.64
N GLY A 265 -9.19 -8.71 13.74
CA GLY A 265 -9.89 -7.44 13.86
C GLY A 265 -8.94 -6.24 13.76
N TYR A 266 -7.74 -6.33 14.35
CA TYR A 266 -6.68 -5.33 14.18
C TYR A 266 -6.26 -5.17 12.71
N ARG A 267 -6.05 -6.28 12.00
CA ARG A 267 -5.76 -6.28 10.56
C ARG A 267 -6.89 -5.61 9.77
N ASP A 268 -8.14 -6.01 10.04
CA ASP A 268 -9.29 -5.51 9.29
C ASP A 268 -9.55 -4.02 9.55
N ALA A 269 -9.34 -3.55 10.79
CA ALA A 269 -9.37 -2.13 11.14
C ALA A 269 -8.23 -1.34 10.48
N TYR A 270 -7.02 -1.90 10.45
CA TYR A 270 -5.85 -1.28 9.81
C TYR A 270 -6.10 -1.04 8.31
N VAL A 271 -6.63 -2.04 7.62
CA VAL A 271 -6.87 -1.96 6.17
C VAL A 271 -8.17 -1.21 5.83
N LYS A 272 -9.05 -0.94 6.81
CA LYS A 272 -10.31 -0.22 6.59
C LYS A 272 -10.10 1.20 6.04
N ALA A 273 -9.13 1.93 6.58
CA ALA A 273 -8.80 3.28 6.11
C ALA A 273 -8.30 3.25 4.65
N ASP A 274 -7.45 2.29 4.32
CA ASP A 274 -6.94 2.10 2.96
C ASP A 274 -8.06 1.69 1.99
N ARG A 275 -8.95 0.76 2.36
CA ARG A 275 -10.12 0.40 1.54
C ARG A 275 -11.02 1.59 1.25
N PHE A 276 -11.26 2.45 2.24
CA PHE A 276 -12.07 3.65 2.06
C PHE A 276 -11.42 4.61 1.07
N ALA A 277 -10.12 4.92 1.26
CA ALA A 277 -9.37 5.77 0.35
C ALA A 277 -9.35 5.23 -1.08
N THR A 278 -9.12 3.92 -1.25
CA THR A 278 -9.16 3.25 -2.57
C THR A 278 -10.55 3.32 -3.21
N THR A 279 -11.62 3.16 -2.44
CA THR A 279 -12.99 3.25 -2.97
C THR A 279 -13.31 4.67 -3.42
N VAL A 280 -12.95 5.69 -2.62
CA VAL A 280 -13.14 7.10 -2.98
C VAL A 280 -12.35 7.45 -4.25
N LEU A 281 -11.09 7.02 -4.34
CA LEU A 281 -10.25 7.22 -5.53
C LEU A 281 -10.85 6.52 -6.76
N ALA A 282 -11.30 5.27 -6.64
CA ALA A 282 -11.93 4.55 -7.74
C ALA A 282 -13.20 5.25 -8.26
N VAL A 283 -14.04 5.78 -7.35
CA VAL A 283 -15.24 6.56 -7.72
C VAL A 283 -14.86 7.88 -8.40
N MET A 284 -13.86 8.61 -7.89
CA MET A 284 -13.36 9.82 -8.53
C MET A 284 -12.80 9.55 -9.93
N THR A 285 -12.04 8.48 -10.10
CA THR A 285 -11.53 8.05 -11.41
C THR A 285 -12.66 7.72 -12.37
N ALA A 286 -13.69 6.99 -11.91
CA ALA A 286 -14.86 6.69 -12.75
C ALA A 286 -15.59 7.98 -13.20
N ILE A 287 -15.74 8.96 -12.30
CA ILE A 287 -16.34 10.26 -12.63
C ILE A 287 -15.48 11.02 -13.65
N VAL A 288 -14.17 11.09 -13.45
CA VAL A 288 -13.24 11.74 -14.40
C VAL A 288 -13.32 11.06 -15.77
N LEU A 289 -13.31 9.72 -15.81
CA LEU A 289 -13.46 8.95 -17.05
C LEU A 289 -14.80 9.26 -17.75
N GLY A 290 -15.89 9.40 -16.99
CA GLY A 290 -17.20 9.79 -17.52
C GLY A 290 -17.21 11.19 -18.12
N VAL A 291 -16.63 12.17 -17.42
CA VAL A 291 -16.46 13.55 -17.93
C VAL A 291 -15.64 13.56 -19.21
N LEU A 292 -14.60 12.72 -19.30
CA LEU A 292 -13.79 12.54 -20.49
C LEU A 292 -14.55 11.95 -21.66
N MET A 293 -15.32 10.89 -21.42
CA MET A 293 -16.19 10.32 -22.46
C MET A 293 -17.16 11.37 -23.01
N ALA A 294 -17.77 12.17 -22.14
CA ALA A 294 -18.64 13.27 -22.53
C ALA A 294 -17.88 14.34 -23.34
N GLY A 295 -16.71 14.77 -22.87
CA GLY A 295 -15.86 15.76 -23.51
C GLY A 295 -15.37 15.33 -24.91
N VAL A 296 -14.82 14.12 -25.02
CA VAL A 296 -14.37 13.53 -26.29
C VAL A 296 -15.55 13.40 -27.27
N SER A 297 -16.71 12.94 -26.79
CA SER A 297 -17.90 12.89 -27.63
C SER A 297 -18.25 14.29 -28.17
N GLY A 298 -18.24 15.32 -27.31
CA GLY A 298 -18.55 16.70 -27.67
C GLY A 298 -17.58 17.29 -28.70
N VAL A 299 -16.26 17.17 -28.45
CA VAL A 299 -15.21 17.70 -29.34
C VAL A 299 -15.26 17.00 -30.70
N VAL A 300 -15.34 15.67 -30.72
CA VAL A 300 -15.41 14.93 -31.99
C VAL A 300 -16.74 15.18 -32.71
N GLY A 301 -17.85 15.35 -31.98
CA GLY A 301 -19.13 15.75 -32.56
C GLY A 301 -19.03 17.09 -33.28
N ALA A 302 -18.52 18.12 -32.60
CA ALA A 302 -18.33 19.45 -33.19
C ALA A 302 -17.34 19.43 -34.37
N TRP A 303 -16.33 18.56 -34.33
CA TRP A 303 -15.37 18.37 -35.42
C TRP A 303 -15.99 17.68 -36.63
N LEU A 304 -16.77 16.62 -36.41
CA LEU A 304 -17.52 15.91 -37.46
C LEU A 304 -18.55 16.82 -38.11
N ASP A 305 -19.28 17.61 -37.32
CA ASP A 305 -20.30 18.55 -37.81
C ASP A 305 -19.72 19.58 -38.77
N ARG A 306 -18.52 20.09 -38.47
CA ARG A 306 -17.79 21.00 -39.37
C ARG A 306 -17.31 20.33 -40.66
N ARG A 307 -17.04 19.02 -40.63
CA ARG A 307 -16.60 18.23 -41.79
C ARG A 307 -17.74 17.51 -42.53
N ARG A 308 -19.00 17.65 -42.08
CA ARG A 308 -20.15 16.97 -42.70
C ARG A 308 -20.24 17.21 -44.20
N HIS A 309 -20.03 18.44 -44.66
CA HIS A 309 -20.09 18.79 -46.07
C HIS A 309 -19.00 18.08 -46.90
N SER A 310 -17.74 18.11 -46.46
CA SER A 310 -16.64 17.45 -47.18
C SER A 310 -16.78 15.92 -47.17
N ILE A 311 -17.25 15.36 -46.06
CA ILE A 311 -17.61 13.94 -45.94
C ILE A 311 -18.74 13.59 -46.92
N GLY A 312 -19.76 14.44 -47.04
CA GLY A 312 -20.87 14.33 -47.99
C GLY A 312 -20.40 14.32 -49.45
N VAL A 313 -19.49 15.22 -49.82
CA VAL A 313 -18.90 15.29 -51.17
C VAL A 313 -18.09 14.02 -51.50
N ARG A 314 -17.26 13.52 -50.58
CA ARG A 314 -16.53 12.25 -50.84
C ARG A 314 -17.47 11.05 -50.95
N ARG A 315 -18.54 11.04 -50.14
CA ARG A 315 -19.59 10.01 -50.19
C ARG A 315 -20.31 9.98 -51.54
N THR A 316 -20.64 11.14 -52.10
CA THR A 316 -21.29 11.22 -53.42
C THR A 316 -20.34 10.83 -54.56
N LEU A 317 -19.03 11.07 -54.39
CA LEU A 317 -17.98 10.58 -55.30
C LEU A 317 -17.68 9.07 -55.18
N GLY A 318 -18.41 8.34 -54.34
CA GLY A 318 -18.32 6.87 -54.23
C GLY A 318 -17.43 6.34 -53.09
N ALA A 319 -16.95 7.20 -52.19
CA ALA A 319 -16.18 6.73 -51.04
C ALA A 319 -17.02 5.81 -50.13
N ARG A 320 -16.54 4.59 -49.90
CA ARG A 320 -17.19 3.62 -49.00
C ARG A 320 -17.24 4.17 -47.58
N GLY A 321 -18.36 3.95 -46.88
CA GLY A 321 -18.53 4.43 -45.51
C GLY A 321 -17.53 3.84 -44.50
N SER A 322 -17.00 2.65 -44.78
CA SER A 322 -15.92 2.03 -44.02
C SER A 322 -14.61 2.80 -44.08
N VAL A 323 -14.28 3.43 -45.22
CA VAL A 323 -13.04 4.23 -45.38
C VAL A 323 -13.11 5.47 -44.52
N ILE A 324 -14.27 6.16 -44.52
CA ILE A 324 -14.50 7.34 -43.70
C ILE A 324 -14.47 6.99 -42.20
N PHE A 325 -15.08 5.86 -41.83
CA PHE A 325 -15.03 5.36 -40.46
C PHE A 325 -13.59 5.06 -40.01
N ALA A 326 -12.80 4.37 -40.84
CA ALA A 326 -11.41 4.03 -40.54
C ALA A 326 -10.52 5.28 -40.39
N GLU A 327 -10.72 6.29 -41.24
CA GLU A 327 -10.00 7.57 -41.17
C GLU A 327 -10.28 8.29 -39.83
N ILE A 328 -11.55 8.39 -39.43
CA ILE A 328 -11.94 9.00 -38.15
C ILE A 328 -11.37 8.20 -36.96
N MET A 329 -11.44 6.87 -37.00
CA MET A 329 -10.89 6.02 -35.94
C MET A 329 -9.37 6.14 -35.83
N PHE A 330 -8.67 6.14 -36.95
CA PHE A 330 -7.21 6.28 -36.98
C PHE A 330 -6.78 7.63 -36.39
N GLU A 331 -7.40 8.72 -36.84
CA GLU A 331 -7.07 10.06 -36.39
C GLU A 331 -7.28 10.23 -34.88
N VAL A 332 -8.43 9.81 -34.35
CA VAL A 332 -8.68 9.90 -32.91
C VAL A 332 -7.77 8.96 -32.13
N SER A 333 -7.54 7.73 -32.61
CA SER A 333 -6.64 6.78 -31.93
C SER A 333 -5.22 7.33 -31.80
N LEU A 334 -4.72 8.04 -32.82
CA LEU A 334 -3.39 8.63 -32.83
C LEU A 334 -3.25 9.75 -31.78
N PHE A 335 -4.21 10.67 -31.72
CA PHE A 335 -4.17 11.76 -30.73
C PHE A 335 -4.43 11.27 -29.31
N THR A 336 -5.33 10.30 -29.12
CA THR A 336 -5.60 9.71 -27.80
C THR A 336 -4.39 8.93 -27.30
N THR A 337 -3.73 8.12 -28.13
CA THR A 337 -2.52 7.39 -27.72
C THR A 337 -1.38 8.34 -27.37
N LEU A 338 -1.11 9.35 -28.20
CA LEU A 338 -0.07 10.36 -27.91
C LEU A 338 -0.36 11.12 -26.61
N GLY A 339 -1.58 11.60 -26.43
CA GLY A 339 -1.99 12.29 -25.21
C GLY A 339 -1.90 11.39 -23.99
N ALA A 340 -2.38 10.15 -24.08
CA ALA A 340 -2.33 9.20 -22.97
C ALA A 340 -0.90 8.81 -22.59
N LEU A 341 0.00 8.68 -23.57
CA LEU A 341 1.41 8.37 -23.33
C LEU A 341 2.11 9.53 -22.60
N LEU A 342 1.89 10.76 -23.06
CA LEU A 342 2.42 11.97 -22.41
C LEU A 342 1.87 12.16 -20.99
N GLY A 343 0.58 11.93 -20.79
CA GLY A 343 -0.06 12.04 -19.48
C GLY A 343 0.36 10.95 -18.49
N ALA A 344 0.61 9.72 -18.97
CA ALA A 344 1.14 8.67 -18.12
C ALA A 344 2.62 8.91 -17.77
N LEU A 345 3.41 9.43 -18.72
CA LEU A 345 4.82 9.72 -18.51
C LEU A 345 5.03 10.90 -17.54
N SER A 346 4.15 11.90 -17.54
CA SER A 346 4.27 13.05 -16.63
C SER A 346 4.17 12.66 -15.15
N LEU A 347 3.55 11.51 -14.83
CA LEU A 347 3.53 10.95 -13.47
C LEU A 347 4.95 10.64 -12.95
N GLN A 348 5.88 10.26 -13.84
CA GLN A 348 7.27 10.00 -13.46
C GLN A 348 8.04 11.29 -13.14
N TRP A 349 7.68 12.40 -13.78
CA TRP A 349 8.32 13.70 -13.59
C TRP A 349 7.83 14.42 -12.33
N ILE A 350 6.58 14.21 -11.95
CA ILE A 350 5.99 14.74 -10.71
C ILE A 350 6.59 14.02 -9.48
N GLY A 351 7.30 12.91 -9.69
CA GLY A 351 7.96 12.11 -8.67
C GLY A 351 6.93 11.29 -7.88
N PRO A 352 7.19 10.00 -7.61
CA PRO A 352 6.37 9.29 -6.64
C PRO A 352 6.50 10.01 -5.28
N PRO A 353 5.40 10.25 -4.55
CA PRO A 353 5.53 10.55 -3.13
C PRO A 353 6.38 9.44 -2.50
N GLN A 354 7.37 9.85 -1.71
CA GLN A 354 8.40 9.00 -1.15
C GLN A 354 7.79 7.73 -0.53
N GLY A 355 8.05 6.54 -1.11
CA GLY A 355 7.76 5.26 -0.47
C GLY A 355 7.00 4.18 -1.25
N HIS A 356 6.57 4.40 -2.51
CA HIS A 356 5.69 3.46 -3.21
C HIS A 356 6.26 2.96 -4.54
N VAL A 357 6.91 1.79 -4.53
CA VAL A 357 7.11 1.00 -5.75
C VAL A 357 6.97 -0.49 -5.41
N THR A 358 5.76 -1.03 -5.51
CA THR A 358 5.56 -2.47 -5.75
C THR A 358 4.86 -2.63 -7.09
N GLY A 359 5.54 -2.22 -8.17
CA GLY A 359 5.03 -2.37 -9.54
C GLY A 359 5.97 -1.74 -10.57
N SER A 360 6.17 -2.43 -11.69
CA SER A 360 6.88 -1.84 -12.83
C SER A 360 6.10 -0.62 -13.35
N PRO A 361 6.70 0.58 -13.43
CA PRO A 361 6.03 1.79 -13.92
C PRO A 361 5.37 1.59 -15.30
N TRP A 362 5.96 0.71 -16.11
CA TRP A 362 5.46 0.34 -17.43
C TRP A 362 4.10 -0.34 -17.41
N PHE A 363 3.83 -1.15 -16.38
CA PHE A 363 2.54 -1.80 -16.25
C PHE A 363 1.43 -0.75 -16.11
N SER A 364 1.58 0.17 -15.15
CA SER A 364 0.61 1.24 -14.90
C SER A 364 0.39 2.15 -16.11
N ILE A 365 1.46 2.52 -16.82
CA ILE A 365 1.39 3.30 -18.05
C ILE A 365 0.57 2.55 -19.11
N SER A 366 0.88 1.27 -19.36
CA SER A 366 0.22 0.49 -20.39
C SER A 366 -1.29 0.34 -20.15
N SER A 367 -1.68 0.05 -18.91
CA SER A 367 -3.09 -0.06 -18.52
C SER A 367 -3.85 1.27 -18.61
N ALA A 368 -3.22 2.39 -18.24
CA ALA A 368 -3.86 3.70 -18.35
C ALA A 368 -4.13 4.06 -19.81
N VAL A 369 -3.16 3.82 -20.71
CA VAL A 369 -3.34 4.03 -22.15
C VAL A 369 -4.47 3.17 -22.69
N VAL A 370 -4.52 1.88 -22.33
CA VAL A 370 -5.58 0.95 -22.78
C VAL A 370 -6.96 1.40 -22.29
N LEU A 371 -7.09 1.81 -21.03
CA LEU A 371 -8.36 2.27 -20.45
C LEU A 371 -8.87 3.54 -21.14
N VAL A 372 -8.00 4.53 -21.33
CA VAL A 372 -8.36 5.79 -22.01
C VAL A 372 -8.71 5.53 -23.49
N MET A 373 -7.98 4.64 -24.15
CA MET A 373 -8.29 4.21 -25.52
C MET A 373 -9.64 3.53 -25.62
N ALA A 374 -9.93 2.57 -24.73
CA ALA A 374 -11.23 1.90 -24.68
C ALA A 374 -12.36 2.90 -24.40
N ALA A 375 -12.15 3.85 -23.48
CA ALA A 375 -13.12 4.88 -23.15
C ALA A 375 -13.42 5.82 -24.33
N CYS A 376 -12.38 6.23 -25.06
CA CYS A 376 -12.55 7.06 -26.26
C CYS A 376 -13.27 6.26 -27.37
N LEU A 377 -12.84 5.03 -27.64
CA LEU A 377 -13.43 4.19 -28.69
C LEU A 377 -14.91 3.90 -28.42
N THR A 378 -15.28 3.55 -27.20
CA THR A 378 -16.68 3.30 -26.81
C THR A 378 -17.55 4.54 -26.98
N ALA A 379 -17.05 5.73 -26.64
CA ALA A 379 -17.77 6.99 -26.86
C ALA A 379 -17.93 7.36 -28.36
N LEU A 380 -16.97 6.96 -29.21
CA LEU A 380 -16.88 7.41 -30.60
C LEU A 380 -17.53 6.47 -31.61
N VAL A 381 -17.44 5.16 -31.39
CA VAL A 381 -17.98 4.14 -32.30
C VAL A 381 -19.45 4.39 -32.67
N PRO A 382 -20.37 4.76 -31.74
CA PRO A 382 -21.76 5.01 -32.09
C PRO A 382 -21.93 6.22 -33.03
N ARG A 383 -21.21 7.32 -32.77
CA ARG A 383 -21.31 8.55 -33.57
C ARG A 383 -20.68 8.36 -34.95
N ALA A 384 -19.49 7.77 -35.01
CA ALA A 384 -18.82 7.49 -36.27
C ALA A 384 -19.63 6.50 -37.12
N ARG A 385 -20.24 5.46 -36.52
CA ARG A 385 -21.16 4.55 -37.23
C ARG A 385 -22.42 5.26 -37.74
N ARG A 386 -22.99 6.18 -36.97
CA ARG A 386 -24.20 6.93 -37.37
C ARG A 386 -23.93 7.75 -38.62
N ILE A 387 -22.90 8.60 -38.62
CA ILE A 387 -22.50 9.38 -39.80
C ILE A 387 -22.09 8.46 -40.94
N ALA A 388 -21.45 7.33 -40.61
CA ALA A 388 -21.09 6.36 -41.64
C ALA A 388 -22.30 5.67 -42.30
N LYS A 389 -23.48 5.67 -41.68
CA LYS A 389 -24.71 5.10 -42.26
C LYS A 389 -25.65 6.14 -42.85
N GLU A 390 -25.47 7.42 -42.54
CA GLU A 390 -26.32 8.48 -43.06
C GLU A 390 -26.17 8.64 -44.60
N PRO A 391 -27.29 8.84 -45.32
CA PRO A 391 -27.27 8.99 -46.77
C PRO A 391 -26.52 10.27 -47.19
N PRO A 392 -25.81 10.26 -48.34
CA PRO A 392 -24.96 11.39 -48.76
C PRO A 392 -25.72 12.73 -48.87
N LEU A 393 -26.97 12.66 -49.32
CA LEU A 393 -27.84 13.82 -49.54
C LEU A 393 -28.24 14.54 -48.25
N THR A 394 -28.30 13.84 -47.10
CA THR A 394 -28.59 14.48 -45.81
C THR A 394 -27.38 15.19 -45.23
N LEU A 395 -26.16 14.80 -45.62
CA LEU A 395 -24.91 15.42 -45.17
C LEU A 395 -24.58 16.73 -45.91
N LEU A 396 -25.22 16.97 -47.05
CA LEU A 396 -25.03 18.16 -47.90
C LEU A 396 -26.03 19.29 -47.61
N LYS A 397 -27.10 19.02 -46.84
CA LYS A 397 -28.02 20.08 -46.42
C LYS A 397 -27.33 20.97 -45.38
N PRO A 398 -27.35 22.31 -45.55
CA PRO A 398 -26.90 23.22 -44.50
C PRO A 398 -27.77 22.98 -43.25
N LEU A 399 -27.12 22.95 -42.08
CA LEU A 399 -27.77 22.81 -40.77
C LEU A 399 -28.69 23.99 -40.47
#